data_AF-A0A537ETY6-F1
#
_entry.id   AF-A0A537ETY6-F1
#
_cell.length_a   1.000
_cell.length_b   1.000
_cell.length_c   1.000
_cell.angle_alpha   90.00
_cell.angle_beta   90.00
_cell.angle_gamma   90.00
#
_symmetry.space_group_name_H-M   'P 1'
#
loop_
_entity.id
_entity.type
_entity.pdbx_description
1 polymer ?
#
loop_
_entity_poly.entity_id
_entity_poly.type
_entity_poly.pdbx_seq_one_letter_code
_entity_poly.pdbx_strand_id
1 'polypeptide(L)'
;MYQSMSRLLFLDPQKITTSLEETVSQATNFESTGNKLRAEVWYRIAGGIALYRGDAEGVRKFFEKAASISGNAKPEYKTAASRAQEAVLVAGKYYENL
;
A
#
# COMPACT_ATOMS: atom_id res chain seq x y z
N MET A 1 13.47 7.29 -0.72
CA MET A 1 12.93 5.94 -0.45
C MET A 1 12.54 5.77 1.02
N TYR A 2 13.48 5.76 1.96
CA TYR A 2 13.20 5.57 3.40
C TYR A 2 12.11 6.50 3.97
N GLN A 3 12.11 7.79 3.64
CA GLN A 3 11.08 8.74 4.08
C GLN A 3 9.67 8.41 3.55
N SER A 4 9.57 7.86 2.34
CA SER A 4 8.28 7.41 1.78
C SER A 4 7.84 6.14 2.49
N MET A 5 8.76 5.19 2.68
CA MET A 5 8.48 3.91 3.31
C MET A 5 8.05 4.06 4.78
N SER A 6 8.63 5.00 5.54
CA SER A 6 8.21 5.24 6.93
C SER A 6 6.75 5.69 7.07
N ARG A 7 6.10 6.14 5.99
CA ARG A 7 4.67 6.48 5.95
C ARG A 7 3.78 5.31 5.51
N LEU A 8 4.35 4.29 4.88
CA LEU A 8 3.63 3.21 4.21
C LEU A 8 3.73 1.86 4.92
N LEU A 9 4.82 1.63 5.65
CA LEU A 9 5.03 0.40 6.39
C LEU A 9 4.06 0.31 7.57
N PHE A 10 3.59 -0.91 7.84
CA PHE A 10 2.87 -1.20 9.06
C PHE A 10 3.85 -1.27 10.22
N LEU A 11 3.49 -0.73 11.38
CA LEU A 11 4.32 -0.86 12.57
C LEU A 11 4.38 -2.31 13.07
N ASP A 12 3.27 -3.03 12.90
CA ASP A 12 3.13 -4.44 13.28
C ASP A 12 2.18 -5.11 12.27
N PRO A 13 2.73 -5.75 11.22
CA PRO A 13 1.92 -6.36 10.16
C PRO A 13 1.11 -7.58 10.66
N GLN A 14 1.48 -8.21 11.78
CA GLN A 14 0.78 -9.37 12.33
C GLN A 14 -0.58 -8.99 12.95
N LYS A 15 -0.75 -7.72 13.33
CA LYS A 15 -2.02 -7.17 13.85
C LYS A 15 -3.02 -6.82 12.75
N ILE A 16 -2.65 -6.95 11.48
CA ILE A 16 -3.57 -6.72 10.37
C ILE A 16 -4.45 -7.96 10.21
N THR A 17 -5.68 -7.88 10.73
CA THR A 17 -6.64 -8.99 10.72
C THR A 17 -7.37 -9.16 9.39
N THR A 18 -7.34 -8.13 8.53
CA THR A 18 -8.06 -8.14 7.25
C THR A 18 -7.20 -8.79 6.17
N SER A 19 -7.81 -9.67 5.37
CA SER A 19 -7.13 -10.30 4.25
C SER A 19 -6.90 -9.31 3.09
N LEU A 20 -5.95 -9.62 2.20
CA LEU A 20 -5.74 -8.84 0.98
C LEU A 20 -6.99 -8.81 0.10
N GLU A 21 -7.69 -9.94 0.00
CA GLU A 21 -8.90 -10.08 -0.81
C GLU A 21 -10.04 -9.17 -0.30
N GLU A 22 -10.32 -9.22 1.00
CA GLU A 22 -11.30 -8.32 1.64
C GLU A 22 -10.90 -6.87 1.46
N THR A 23 -9.61 -6.56 1.60
CA THR A 23 -9.09 -5.20 1.43
C THR A 23 -9.32 -4.66 0.03
N VAL A 24 -9.05 -5.47 -1.00
CA VAL A 24 -9.28 -5.11 -2.40
C VAL A 24 -10.78 -4.98 -2.69
N SER A 25 -11.60 -5.91 -2.20
CA SER A 25 -13.06 -5.88 -2.35
C SER A 25 -13.65 -4.58 -1.79
N GLN A 26 -13.23 -4.18 -0.58
CA GLN A 26 -13.64 -2.91 0.02
C GLN A 26 -13.15 -1.70 -0.79
N ALA A 27 -11.89 -1.69 -1.23
CA ALA A 27 -11.36 -0.61 -2.05
C ALA A 27 -12.18 -0.38 -3.33
N THR A 28 -12.47 -1.47 -4.06
CA THR A 28 -13.25 -1.42 -5.30
C THR A 28 -14.70 -1.01 -5.05
N ASN A 29 -15.32 -1.46 -3.95
CA ASN A 29 -16.67 -1.03 -3.59
C ASN A 29 -16.74 0.48 -3.26
N PHE A 30 -15.75 1.02 -2.53
CA PHE A 30 -15.71 2.46 -2.28
C PHE A 30 -15.40 3.27 -3.55
N GLU A 31 -14.58 2.74 -4.46
CA GLU A 31 -14.30 3.37 -5.76
C GLU A 31 -15.57 3.42 -6.62
N SER A 32 -16.33 2.33 -6.70
CA SER A 32 -17.56 2.24 -7.50
C SER A 32 -18.71 3.08 -6.96
N THR A 33 -18.79 3.24 -5.63
CA THR A 33 -19.79 4.07 -4.96
C THR A 33 -19.39 5.56 -4.89
N GLY A 34 -18.24 5.93 -5.47
CA GLY A 34 -17.76 7.32 -5.54
C GLY A 34 -17.09 7.83 -4.26
N ASN A 35 -16.94 6.99 -3.23
CA ASN A 35 -16.23 7.35 -2.00
C ASN A 35 -14.71 7.24 -2.18
N LYS A 36 -14.15 8.22 -2.90
CA LYS A 36 -12.73 8.29 -3.26
C LYS A 36 -11.80 8.24 -2.04
N LEU A 37 -12.14 8.93 -0.95
CA LEU A 37 -11.30 8.95 0.24
C LEU A 37 -11.16 7.56 0.86
N ARG A 38 -12.26 6.83 1.03
CA ARG A 38 -12.18 5.46 1.54
C ARG A 38 -11.48 4.54 0.56
N ALA A 39 -11.78 4.64 -0.73
CA ALA A 39 -11.11 3.83 -1.75
C ALA A 39 -9.57 3.98 -1.70
N GLU A 40 -9.07 5.22 -1.59
CA GLU A 40 -7.64 5.51 -1.45
C GLU A 40 -7.02 4.87 -0.21
N VAL A 41 -7.67 5.01 0.95
CA VAL A 41 -7.22 4.38 2.20
C VAL A 41 -7.15 2.86 2.08
N TRP A 42 -8.17 2.23 1.50
CA TRP A 42 -8.20 0.78 1.33
C TRP A 42 -7.15 0.29 0.32
N TYR A 43 -6.91 1.01 -0.78
CA TYR A 43 -5.80 0.71 -1.68
C TYR A 43 -4.43 0.89 -1.00
N ARG A 44 -4.26 1.89 -0.13
CA ARG A 44 -3.04 2.03 0.68
C ARG A 44 -2.84 0.81 1.58
N ILE A 45 -3.89 0.32 2.24
CA ILE A 45 -3.81 -0.87 3.09
C ILE A 45 -3.40 -2.08 2.26
N ALA A 46 -3.99 -2.28 1.08
CA ALA A 46 -3.62 -3.36 0.17
C ALA A 46 -2.13 -3.29 -0.25
N GLY A 47 -1.64 -2.08 -0.55
CA GLY A 47 -0.22 -1.84 -0.84
C GLY A 47 0.69 -2.15 0.34
N GLY A 48 0.27 -1.80 1.57
CA GLY A 48 0.98 -2.15 2.80
C GLY A 48 1.06 -3.67 3.05
N ILE A 49 -0.03 -4.39 2.78
CA ILE A 49 -0.05 -5.86 2.86
C ILE A 49 0.90 -6.47 1.81
N ALA A 50 0.89 -5.94 0.58
CA ALA A 50 1.81 -6.39 -0.47
C ALA A 50 3.27 -6.13 -0.10
N LEU A 51 3.59 -4.99 0.53
CA LEU A 51 4.93 -4.72 1.08
C LEU A 51 5.36 -5.78 2.09
N TYR A 52 4.48 -6.13 3.02
CA TYR A 52 4.76 -7.17 4.03
C TYR A 52 4.98 -8.55 3.42
N ARG A 53 4.24 -8.89 2.36
CA ARG A 53 4.37 -10.17 1.65
C ARG A 53 5.54 -10.23 0.67
N GLY A 54 6.27 -9.13 0.46
CA GLY A 54 7.31 -9.05 -0.56
C GLY A 54 6.77 -9.07 -2.00
N ASP A 55 5.50 -8.72 -2.20
CA ASP A 55 4.82 -8.76 -3.51
C ASP A 55 5.00 -7.43 -4.26
N ALA A 56 6.04 -7.33 -5.08
CA ALA A 56 6.35 -6.11 -5.84
C ALA A 56 5.26 -5.74 -6.86
N GLU A 57 4.58 -6.74 -7.46
CA GLU A 57 3.50 -6.47 -8.42
C GLU A 57 2.29 -5.87 -7.71
N GLY A 58 1.90 -6.44 -6.57
CA GLY A 58 0.85 -5.90 -5.71
C GLY A 58 1.18 -4.49 -5.22
N VAL A 59 2.41 -4.24 -4.78
CA VAL A 59 2.88 -2.91 -4.36
C VAL A 59 2.69 -1.89 -5.47
N ARG A 60 3.15 -2.19 -6.69
CA ARG A 60 2.95 -1.32 -7.85
C ARG A 60 1.47 -1.06 -8.09
N LYS A 61 0.67 -2.13 -8.24
CA LYS A 61 -0.75 -2.05 -8.57
C LYS A 61 -1.54 -1.21 -7.56
N PHE A 62 -1.39 -1.49 -6.27
CA PHE A 62 -2.22 -0.87 -5.24
C PHE A 62 -1.79 0.57 -4.94
N PHE A 63 -0.50 0.87 -4.95
CA PHE A 63 -0.05 2.26 -4.77
C PHE A 63 -0.26 3.11 -6.02
N GLU A 64 -0.24 2.56 -7.24
CA GLU A 64 -0.70 3.29 -8.43
C GLU A 64 -2.17 3.66 -8.32
N LYS A 65 -3.02 2.72 -7.87
CA LYS A 65 -4.44 2.99 -7.62
C LYS A 65 -4.64 4.06 -6.56
N ALA A 66 -4.00 3.95 -5.40
CA ALA A 66 -4.06 4.98 -4.35
C ALA A 66 -3.58 6.35 -4.88
N ALA A 67 -2.45 6.38 -5.62
CA ALA A 67 -1.91 7.61 -6.21
C ALA A 67 -2.85 8.26 -7.23
N SER A 68 -3.57 7.45 -8.03
CA SER A 68 -4.53 7.96 -9.02
C SER A 68 -5.68 8.73 -8.36
N ILE A 69 -6.02 8.37 -7.12
CA ILE A 69 -7.08 9.01 -6.34
C ILE A 69 -6.55 10.21 -5.55
N SER A 70 -5.42 10.06 -4.86
CA SER A 70 -4.84 11.12 -4.01
C SER A 70 -4.14 12.23 -4.80
N GLY A 71 -3.85 12.01 -6.08
CA GLY A 71 -3.05 12.91 -6.90
C GLY A 71 -1.66 13.15 -6.30
N ASN A 72 -1.30 14.41 -6.07
CA ASN A 72 0.00 14.80 -5.52
C ASN A 72 0.01 14.98 -3.99
N ALA A 73 -1.12 14.75 -3.31
CA ALA A 73 -1.20 14.90 -1.85
C ALA A 73 -0.37 13.86 -1.07
N LYS A 74 -0.08 12.72 -1.71
CA LYS A 74 0.64 11.57 -1.15
C LYS A 74 1.74 11.09 -2.12
N PRO A 75 2.85 11.84 -2.26
CA PRO A 75 3.93 11.47 -3.19
C PRO A 75 4.60 10.12 -2.83
N GLU A 76 4.47 9.65 -1.59
CA GLU A 76 4.96 8.36 -1.14
C GLU A 76 4.37 7.19 -1.95
N TYR A 77 3.12 7.25 -2.39
CA TYR A 77 2.51 6.20 -3.21
C TYR A 77 3.19 6.06 -4.56
N LYS A 78 3.42 7.17 -5.27
CA LYS A 78 4.14 7.18 -6.56
C LYS A 78 5.57 6.68 -6.39
N THR A 79 6.21 7.01 -5.28
CA THR A 79 7.57 6.55 -4.97
C THR A 79 7.60 5.03 -4.78
N ALA A 80 6.69 4.48 -3.98
CA ALA A 80 6.61 3.04 -3.73
C ALA A 80 6.24 2.26 -5.00
N ALA A 81 5.29 2.78 -5.79
CA ALA A 81 4.87 2.15 -7.03
C ALA A 81 5.98 2.09 -8.09
N SER A 82 6.64 3.23 -8.35
CA SER A 82 7.68 3.32 -9.40
C SER A 82 8.95 2.54 -9.06
N ARG A 83 9.18 2.27 -7.76
CA ARG A 83 10.35 1.54 -7.26
C ARG A 83 9.92 0.32 -6.44
N ALA A 84 8.89 -0.39 -6.91
CA ALA A 84 8.25 -1.47 -6.13
C ALA A 84 9.22 -2.56 -5.67
N GLN A 85 10.17 -2.98 -6.52
CA GLN A 85 11.20 -3.97 -6.16
C GLN A 85 12.09 -3.48 -5.00
N GLU A 86 12.47 -2.21 -5.01
CA GLU A 86 13.24 -1.63 -3.91
C GLU A 86 12.37 -1.45 -2.66
N ALA A 87 11.09 -1.15 -2.84
CA ALA A 87 10.13 -0.99 -1.75
C ALA A 87 9.98 -2.29 -0.95
N VAL A 88 9.84 -3.42 -1.64
CA VAL A 88 9.76 -4.73 -0.97
C VAL A 88 11.06 -5.09 -0.26
N LEU A 89 12.24 -4.75 -0.82
CA LEU A 89 13.52 -4.98 -0.16
C LEU A 89 13.68 -4.15 1.12
N VAL A 90 13.28 -2.87 1.09
CA VAL A 90 13.31 -2.00 2.28
C VAL A 90 12.30 -2.48 3.32
N ALA A 91 11.10 -2.90 2.89
CA ALA A 91 10.08 -3.44 3.78
C ALA A 91 10.52 -4.75 4.44
N GLY A 92 11.09 -5.68 3.67
CA GLY A 92 11.62 -6.94 4.19
C GLY A 92 12.65 -6.73 5.29
N LYS A 93 13.66 -5.87 5.04
CA LYS A 93 14.65 -5.50 6.07
C LYS A 93 14.04 -4.88 7.32
N TYR A 94 12.98 -4.09 7.16
CA TYR A 94 12.30 -3.49 8.31
C TYR A 94 11.57 -4.57 9.13
N TYR A 95 10.84 -5.46 8.46
CA TYR A 95 10.04 -6.50 9.13
C TYR A 95 10.88 -7.66 9.69
N GLU A 96 12.07 -7.93 9.16
CA GLU A 96 13.04 -8.89 9.73
C GLU A 96 13.55 -8.47 11.12
N ASN A 97 13.45 -7.18 11.47
CA ASN A 97 13.92 -6.61 12.72
C ASN A 97 12.79 -6.34 13.74
N LEU A 98 11.56 -6.85 13.48
CA LEU A 98 10.41 -6.80 14.40
C LEU A 98 10.23 -8.13 15.13
#